data_AF-A0A1H6WI25-F1
#
_entry.id   AF-A0A1H6WI25-F1
#
_cell.length_a   1.000
_cell.length_b   1.000
_cell.length_c   1.000
_cell.angle_alpha   90.00
_cell.angle_beta   90.00
_cell.angle_gamma   90.00
#
_symmetry.space_group_name_H-M   'P 1'
#
loop_
_entity.id
_entity.type
_entity.pdbx_description
1 polymer ?
#
loop_
_entity_poly.entity_id
_entity_poly.type
_entity_poly.pdbx_seq_one_letter_code
_entity_poly.pdbx_strand_id
1 'polypeptide(L)'
;MRPVITALSVALIAIAPAALAKAVDNRAIVADFVDRFYAQRDVAAAFAAHVAPDYIQHNPGLPDGATVAVEVLGPKFAQPGAHFDVKHLLIDGDLALVHLFGQGTPGTSGAAVADIYRLKDGKVVEHWDVLQPVASGSAPLAMAPANPAGRGDTARNRRAFERFIDLLFTKGDVDRAYSQFVAPDLIQHNSRMGQGRDGAVAAIKGLRSAPGATFAVQRILVDGNLAAVHYRGKLSAEDRGAAVMEIFRFENGRIVEHWDMFQAVPETSRNAHPMF
;
A
#
# COMPACT_ATOMS: atom_id res chain seq x y z
N MET A 1 -7.96 25.50 -74.75
CA MET A 1 -8.21 24.72 -73.52
C MET A 1 -7.24 25.23 -72.45
N ARG A 2 -7.74 25.82 -71.37
CA ARG A 2 -6.96 26.47 -70.30
C ARG A 2 -6.72 25.47 -69.15
N PRO A 3 -5.53 25.39 -68.55
CA PRO A 3 -5.32 24.56 -67.37
C PRO A 3 -5.85 25.28 -66.13
N VAL A 4 -6.65 24.56 -65.33
CA VAL A 4 -7.09 24.99 -64.00
C VAL A 4 -6.00 24.56 -63.01
N ILE A 5 -5.39 25.53 -62.33
CA ILE A 5 -4.46 25.27 -61.23
C ILE A 5 -5.28 25.36 -59.93
N THR A 6 -5.49 24.21 -59.29
CA THR A 6 -6.12 24.13 -57.97
C THR A 6 -5.08 24.46 -56.90
N ALA A 7 -5.21 25.62 -56.26
CA ALA A 7 -4.37 25.99 -55.12
C ALA A 7 -4.81 25.21 -53.87
N LEU A 8 -3.92 24.38 -53.33
CA LEU A 8 -4.12 23.65 -52.08
C LEU A 8 -3.77 24.58 -50.91
N SER A 9 -4.76 25.09 -50.19
CA SER A 9 -4.55 25.87 -48.97
C SER A 9 -4.16 24.95 -47.82
N VAL A 10 -2.89 25.01 -47.38
CA VAL A 10 -2.44 24.36 -46.14
C VAL A 10 -2.86 25.24 -44.96
N ALA A 11 -3.87 24.81 -44.21
CA ALA A 11 -4.23 25.44 -42.95
C ALA A 11 -3.20 25.04 -41.88
N LEU A 12 -2.39 26.00 -41.45
CA LEU A 12 -1.48 25.84 -40.32
C LEU A 12 -2.30 25.87 -39.02
N ILE A 13 -2.53 24.71 -38.40
CA ILE A 13 -3.12 24.65 -37.06
C ILE A 13 -2.06 25.12 -36.07
N ALA A 14 -2.22 26.33 -35.53
CA ALA A 14 -1.40 26.82 -34.44
C ALA A 14 -1.78 26.05 -33.16
N ILE A 15 -0.92 25.11 -32.75
CA ILE A 15 -1.01 24.50 -31.42
C ILE A 15 -0.51 25.53 -30.42
N ALA A 16 -1.41 26.16 -29.68
CA ALA A 16 -1.03 26.96 -28.52
C ALA A 16 -0.34 26.04 -27.49
N PRO A 17 0.75 26.47 -26.83
CA PRO A 17 1.31 25.71 -25.74
C PRO A 17 0.30 25.77 -24.61
N ALA A 18 -0.40 24.65 -24.35
CA ALA A 18 -1.00 24.44 -23.06
C ALA A 18 0.12 24.64 -22.03
N ALA A 19 0.00 25.68 -21.21
CA ALA A 19 0.90 25.86 -20.08
C ALA A 19 0.90 24.53 -19.32
N LEU A 20 2.03 23.82 -19.33
CA LEU A 20 2.16 22.61 -18.51
C LEU A 20 1.98 23.06 -17.07
N ALA A 21 0.79 22.83 -16.52
CA ALA A 21 0.59 22.91 -15.09
C ALA A 21 1.71 22.09 -14.46
N LYS A 22 2.46 22.69 -13.53
CA LYS A 22 3.56 22.01 -12.84
C LYS A 22 3.01 20.69 -12.29
N ALA A 23 3.59 19.57 -12.69
CA ALA A 23 3.17 18.26 -12.22
C ALA A 23 3.18 18.27 -10.69
N VAL A 24 2.08 17.79 -10.08
CA VAL A 24 1.97 17.67 -8.63
C VAL A 24 3.01 16.67 -8.15
N ASP A 25 3.83 17.08 -7.18
CA ASP A 25 4.82 16.20 -6.56
C ASP A 25 4.18 15.46 -5.38
N ASN A 26 3.49 14.36 -5.67
CA ASN A 26 2.85 13.52 -4.66
C ASN A 26 3.85 13.00 -3.62
N ARG A 27 5.13 12.82 -3.98
CA ARG A 27 6.14 12.36 -3.03
C ARG A 27 6.44 13.43 -1.98
N ALA A 28 6.63 14.67 -2.40
CA ALA A 28 6.85 15.77 -1.46
C ALA A 28 5.63 15.99 -0.55
N ILE A 29 4.42 15.91 -1.12
CA ILE A 29 3.15 16.06 -0.38
C ILE A 29 3.00 14.96 0.68
N VAL A 30 3.16 13.70 0.29
CA VAL A 30 3.02 12.56 1.22
C VAL A 30 4.13 12.59 2.27
N ALA A 31 5.36 12.96 1.92
CA ALA A 31 6.43 13.08 2.91
C ALA A 31 6.10 14.14 3.98
N ASP A 32 5.59 15.31 3.59
CA ASP A 32 5.18 16.35 4.55
C ASP A 32 3.93 15.92 5.34
N PHE A 33 2.98 15.22 4.72
CA PHE A 33 1.84 14.62 5.43
C PHE A 33 2.30 13.62 6.51
N VAL A 34 3.18 12.69 6.15
CA VAL A 34 3.70 11.66 7.06
C VAL A 34 4.48 12.28 8.22
N ASP A 35 5.32 13.28 7.93
CA ASP A 35 6.08 14.00 8.97
C ASP A 35 5.14 14.68 9.97
N ARG A 36 4.16 15.46 9.49
CA ARG A 36 3.17 16.13 10.36
C ARG A 36 2.34 15.13 11.15
N PHE A 37 1.83 14.10 10.48
CA PHE A 37 0.85 13.19 11.07
C PHE A 37 1.48 12.21 12.06
N TYR A 38 2.59 11.55 11.70
CA TYR A 38 3.20 10.51 12.54
C TYR A 38 4.36 11.01 13.39
N ALA A 39 5.27 11.82 12.83
CA ALA A 39 6.47 12.27 13.55
C ALA A 39 6.16 13.43 14.50
N GLN A 40 5.50 14.47 14.00
CA GLN A 40 5.08 15.63 14.81
C GLN A 40 3.81 15.34 15.63
N ARG A 41 3.02 14.33 15.23
CA ARG A 41 1.74 13.96 15.85
C ARG A 41 0.70 15.09 15.82
N ASP A 42 0.83 15.98 14.83
CA ASP A 42 -0.11 17.07 14.58
C ASP A 42 -1.12 16.67 13.50
N VAL A 43 -2.10 15.87 13.95
CA VAL A 43 -3.18 15.36 13.09
C VAL A 43 -3.95 16.49 12.42
N ALA A 44 -4.23 17.57 13.15
CA ALA A 44 -5.02 18.69 12.63
C ALA A 44 -4.26 19.43 11.53
N ALA A 45 -2.98 19.72 11.72
CA ALA A 45 -2.16 20.38 10.70
C ALA A 45 -1.96 19.49 9.47
N ALA A 46 -1.74 18.18 9.65
CA ALA A 46 -1.62 17.23 8.55
C ALA A 46 -2.89 17.19 7.68
N PHE A 47 -4.07 17.11 8.31
CA PHE A 47 -5.36 17.12 7.60
C PHE A 47 -5.62 18.44 6.90
N ALA A 48 -5.43 19.57 7.57
CA ALA A 48 -5.62 20.89 6.97
C ALA A 48 -4.72 21.11 5.74
N ALA A 49 -3.46 20.66 5.82
CA ALA A 49 -2.49 20.82 4.74
C ALA A 49 -2.75 19.89 3.56
N HIS A 50 -3.16 18.63 3.80
CA HIS A 50 -3.05 17.59 2.77
C HIS A 50 -4.30 16.76 2.51
N VAL A 51 -5.34 16.83 3.34
CA VAL A 51 -6.53 15.97 3.18
C VAL A 51 -7.68 16.79 2.58
N ALA A 52 -8.38 16.22 1.60
CA ALA A 52 -9.57 16.81 1.04
C ALA A 52 -10.74 16.75 2.04
N PRO A 53 -11.61 17.77 2.13
CA PRO A 53 -12.74 17.75 3.06
C PRO A 53 -13.68 16.56 2.86
N ASP A 54 -13.81 16.10 1.62
CA ASP A 54 -14.64 14.99 1.15
C ASP A 54 -13.85 13.68 0.98
N TYR A 55 -12.71 13.51 1.67
CA TYR A 55 -11.97 12.25 1.61
C TYR A 55 -12.83 11.07 2.09
N ILE A 56 -12.61 9.92 1.47
CA ILE A 56 -13.33 8.67 1.74
C ILE A 56 -12.50 7.80 2.70
N GLN A 57 -13.12 7.31 3.78
CA GLN A 57 -12.50 6.47 4.80
C GLN A 57 -12.97 5.01 4.73
N HIS A 58 -12.04 4.07 4.58
CA HIS A 58 -12.32 2.64 4.54
C HIS A 58 -11.96 1.88 5.84
N ASN A 59 -11.24 2.51 6.79
CA ASN A 59 -10.95 1.92 8.11
C ASN A 59 -12.27 1.69 8.86
N PRO A 60 -12.64 0.44 9.18
CA PRO A 60 -13.93 0.14 9.78
C PRO A 60 -14.09 0.65 11.22
N GLY A 61 -13.00 0.98 11.90
CA GLY A 61 -12.96 1.56 13.23
C GLY A 61 -13.09 3.09 13.26
N LEU A 62 -13.15 3.75 12.11
CA LEU A 62 -13.31 5.21 11.98
C LEU A 62 -14.59 5.58 11.23
N PRO A 63 -15.32 6.62 11.67
CA PRO A 63 -16.36 7.23 10.85
C PRO A 63 -15.76 7.90 9.61
N ASP A 64 -16.61 8.09 8.61
CA ASP A 64 -16.24 8.81 7.39
C ASP A 64 -16.19 10.34 7.59
N GLY A 65 -15.37 11.03 6.80
CA GLY A 65 -15.27 12.49 6.79
C GLY A 65 -14.08 13.10 7.56
N ALA A 66 -13.42 14.11 6.97
CA ALA A 66 -12.13 14.64 7.42
C ALA A 66 -12.17 15.21 8.83
N THR A 67 -13.16 16.04 9.12
CA THR A 67 -13.36 16.66 10.44
C THR A 67 -13.51 15.61 11.54
N VAL A 68 -14.35 14.59 11.30
CA VAL A 68 -14.62 13.53 12.27
C VAL A 68 -13.37 12.68 12.52
N ALA A 69 -12.58 12.42 11.47
CA ALA A 69 -11.31 11.71 11.61
C ALA A 69 -10.32 12.49 12.49
N VAL A 70 -10.19 13.80 12.31
CA VAL A 70 -9.35 14.66 13.17
C VAL A 70 -9.80 14.61 14.63
N GLU A 71 -11.10 14.71 14.89
CA GLU A 71 -11.67 14.64 16.25
C GLU A 71 -11.38 13.30 16.95
N VAL A 72 -11.41 12.19 16.20
CA VAL A 72 -11.17 10.85 16.74
C VAL A 72 -9.67 10.55 16.90
N LEU A 73 -8.84 10.98 15.95
CA LEU A 73 -7.42 10.65 15.90
C LEU A 73 -6.57 11.60 16.73
N GLY A 74 -6.89 12.90 16.76
CA GLY A 74 -6.12 13.92 17.47
C GLY A 74 -5.80 13.55 18.92
N PRO A 75 -6.79 13.18 19.76
CA PRO A 75 -6.54 12.77 21.14
C PRO A 75 -5.67 11.52 21.27
N LYS A 76 -5.78 10.56 20.35
CA LYS A 76 -4.99 9.32 20.37
C LYS A 76 -3.52 9.59 20.06
N PHE A 77 -3.24 10.44 19.08
CA PHE A 77 -1.88 10.81 18.69
C PHE A 77 -1.22 11.73 19.73
N ALA A 78 -1.99 12.61 20.35
CA ALA A 78 -1.51 13.51 21.40
C ALA A 78 -1.28 12.84 22.77
N GLN A 79 -1.67 11.57 22.95
CA GLN A 79 -1.53 10.89 24.23
C GLN A 79 -0.04 10.85 24.66
N PRO A 80 0.30 11.28 25.90
CA PRO A 80 1.66 11.21 26.40
C PRO A 80 2.19 9.76 26.37
N GLY A 81 3.35 9.55 25.74
CA GLY A 81 3.94 8.23 25.58
C GLY A 81 3.41 7.41 24.39
N ALA A 82 2.45 7.92 23.61
CA ALA A 82 2.08 7.28 22.35
C ALA A 82 3.28 7.23 21.40
N HIS A 83 3.45 6.12 20.70
CA HIS A 83 4.60 5.87 19.85
C HIS A 83 4.17 5.40 18.46
N PHE A 84 4.70 6.06 17.44
CA PHE A 84 4.48 5.72 16.04
C PHE A 84 5.84 5.73 15.35
N ASP A 85 6.12 4.68 14.58
CA ASP A 85 7.43 4.47 13.96
C ASP A 85 7.25 3.96 12.53
N VAL A 86 7.42 4.88 11.57
CA VAL A 86 7.27 4.61 10.14
C VAL A 86 8.48 3.81 9.65
N LYS A 87 8.22 2.62 9.11
CA LYS A 87 9.22 1.67 8.59
C LYS A 87 9.43 1.82 7.10
N HIS A 88 8.34 1.90 6.34
CA HIS A 88 8.39 2.05 4.89
C HIS A 88 7.43 3.12 4.41
N LEU A 89 7.83 3.76 3.31
CA LEU A 89 7.01 4.70 2.57
C LEU A 89 7.16 4.39 1.08
N LEU A 90 6.04 4.07 0.42
CA LEU A 90 5.96 3.88 -1.03
C LEU A 90 5.09 4.99 -1.64
N ILE A 91 5.51 5.57 -2.76
CA ILE A 91 4.70 6.48 -3.57
C ILE A 91 4.74 6.02 -5.02
N ASP A 92 3.59 5.56 -5.51
CA ASP A 92 3.40 5.02 -6.85
C ASP A 92 2.25 5.73 -7.55
N GLY A 93 2.59 6.71 -8.40
CA GLY A 93 1.59 7.54 -9.08
C GLY A 93 0.73 8.33 -8.09
N ASP A 94 -0.56 8.01 -8.06
CA ASP A 94 -1.57 8.60 -7.18
C ASP A 94 -1.80 7.81 -5.88
N LEU A 95 -1.09 6.70 -5.67
CA LEU A 95 -1.17 5.93 -4.43
C LEU A 95 0.08 6.11 -3.57
N ALA A 96 -0.12 6.14 -2.26
CA ALA A 96 0.94 6.03 -1.28
C ALA A 96 0.64 4.93 -0.27
N LEU A 97 1.68 4.27 0.23
CA LEU A 97 1.58 3.33 1.35
C LEU A 97 2.55 3.75 2.46
N VAL A 98 2.04 3.80 3.70
CA VAL A 98 2.83 4.00 4.92
C VAL A 98 2.77 2.71 5.73
N HIS A 99 3.91 2.09 5.98
CA HIS A 99 4.03 0.92 6.84
C HIS A 99 4.66 1.34 8.15
N LEU A 100 4.01 1.06 9.28
CA LEU A 100 4.45 1.57 10.57
C LEU A 100 4.12 0.65 11.75
N PHE A 101 4.82 0.88 12.85
CA PHE A 101 4.36 0.53 14.19
C PHE A 101 3.49 1.65 14.74
N GLY A 102 2.37 1.30 15.36
CA GLY A 102 1.51 2.26 16.06
C GLY A 102 1.11 1.76 17.45
N GLN A 103 1.32 2.61 18.47
CA GLN A 103 0.92 2.38 19.85
C GLN A 103 0.32 3.68 20.40
N GLY A 104 -0.98 3.89 20.13
CA GLY A 104 -1.70 5.07 20.62
C GLY A 104 -1.86 5.10 22.14
N THR A 105 -1.99 3.94 22.78
CA THR A 105 -2.12 3.83 24.24
C THR A 105 -0.85 3.21 24.83
N PRO A 106 -0.07 3.95 25.64
CA PRO A 106 1.15 3.46 26.26
C PRO A 106 0.91 2.19 27.08
N GLY A 107 1.85 1.25 27.03
CA GLY A 107 1.78 -0.01 27.77
C GLY A 107 0.96 -1.12 27.09
N THR A 108 0.32 -0.84 25.94
CA THR A 108 -0.29 -1.87 25.08
C THR A 108 0.71 -2.45 24.09
N SER A 109 0.44 -3.61 23.48
CA SER A 109 1.35 -4.20 22.48
C SER A 109 1.49 -3.38 21.19
N GLY A 110 0.58 -2.43 20.94
CA GLY A 110 0.52 -1.72 19.66
C GLY A 110 0.11 -2.62 18.50
N ALA A 111 0.30 -2.11 17.28
CA ALA A 111 -0.05 -2.77 16.04
C ALA A 111 0.98 -2.50 14.94
N ALA A 112 1.13 -3.45 14.02
CA ALA A 112 1.66 -3.20 12.70
C ALA A 112 0.53 -2.70 11.81
N VAL A 113 0.78 -1.63 11.07
CA VAL A 113 -0.22 -0.96 10.23
C VAL A 113 0.36 -0.73 8.86
N ALA A 114 -0.42 -1.00 7.81
CA ALA A 114 -0.22 -0.36 6.51
C ALA A 114 -1.43 0.52 6.19
N ASP A 115 -1.16 1.81 6.03
CA ASP A 115 -2.10 2.80 5.53
C ASP A 115 -1.85 2.99 4.03
N ILE A 116 -2.90 2.96 3.21
CA ILE A 116 -2.87 3.34 1.79
C ILE A 116 -3.67 4.62 1.62
N TYR A 117 -3.09 5.58 0.93
CA TYR A 117 -3.72 6.85 0.57
C TYR A 117 -3.84 6.98 -0.95
N ARG A 118 -4.99 7.45 -1.44
CA ARG A 118 -5.14 7.93 -2.82
C ARG A 118 -5.04 9.44 -2.85
N LEU A 119 -4.29 9.97 -3.80
CA LEU A 119 -4.10 11.39 -4.02
C LEU A 119 -4.79 11.86 -5.29
N LYS A 120 -5.38 13.04 -5.25
CA LYS A 120 -5.90 13.75 -6.42
C LYS A 120 -5.70 15.25 -6.22
N ASP A 121 -5.20 15.92 -7.25
CA ASP A 121 -4.98 17.37 -7.24
C ASP A 121 -4.14 17.86 -6.04
N GLY A 122 -3.18 17.03 -5.61
CA GLY A 122 -2.29 17.33 -4.48
C GLY A 122 -2.91 17.16 -3.09
N LYS A 123 -4.05 16.46 -2.99
CA LYS A 123 -4.72 16.14 -1.73
C LYS A 123 -4.96 14.65 -1.59
N VAL A 124 -4.89 14.13 -0.37
CA VAL A 124 -5.41 12.82 0.00
C VAL A 124 -6.94 12.85 -0.09
N VAL A 125 -7.50 12.00 -0.93
CA VAL A 125 -8.95 11.90 -1.18
C VAL A 125 -9.55 10.57 -0.74
N GLU A 126 -8.72 9.59 -0.35
CA GLU A 126 -9.20 8.26 0.05
C GLU A 126 -8.16 7.56 0.90
N HIS A 127 -8.61 6.76 1.86
CA HIS A 127 -7.76 6.06 2.81
C HIS A 127 -8.27 4.64 3.11
N TRP A 128 -7.38 3.65 3.05
CA TRP A 128 -7.58 2.30 3.56
C TRP A 128 -6.48 1.95 4.54
N ASP A 129 -6.77 1.09 5.50
CA ASP A 129 -5.73 0.48 6.30
C ASP A 129 -5.97 -1.00 6.57
N VAL A 130 -4.88 -1.66 6.95
CA VAL A 130 -4.92 -2.97 7.60
C VAL A 130 -4.12 -2.87 8.88
N LEU A 131 -4.81 -3.07 10.00
CA LEU A 131 -4.24 -3.01 11.35
C LEU A 131 -4.15 -4.42 11.95
N GLN A 132 -2.92 -4.86 12.21
CA GLN A 132 -2.63 -6.13 12.86
C GLN A 132 -2.05 -5.89 14.26
N PRO A 133 -2.76 -6.29 15.34
CA PRO A 133 -2.20 -6.25 16.68
C PRO A 133 -0.89 -7.05 16.77
N VAL A 134 0.12 -6.47 17.43
CA VAL A 134 1.40 -7.16 17.63
C VAL A 134 1.22 -8.20 18.74
N ALA A 135 1.50 -9.46 18.42
CA ALA A 135 1.49 -10.54 19.40
C ALA A 135 2.74 -10.45 20.30
N SER A 136 2.59 -10.81 21.58
CA SER A 136 3.71 -10.86 22.53
C SER A 136 4.84 -11.74 22.01
N GLY A 137 6.07 -11.21 22.02
CA GLY A 137 7.26 -11.91 21.53
C GLY A 137 7.43 -11.97 20.02
N SER A 138 6.54 -11.30 19.25
CA SER A 138 6.70 -11.15 17.80
C SER A 138 7.32 -9.80 17.43
N ALA A 139 7.98 -9.73 16.28
CA ALA A 139 8.54 -8.50 15.73
C ALA A 139 8.16 -8.36 14.24
N PRO A 140 6.87 -8.20 13.89
CA PRO A 140 6.39 -8.18 12.50
C PRO A 140 6.87 -6.96 11.71
N LEU A 141 7.59 -6.05 12.36
CA LEU A 141 8.16 -4.83 11.79
C LEU A 141 9.69 -4.81 11.89
N ALA A 142 10.30 -5.95 12.21
CA ALA A 142 11.75 -6.07 12.20
C ALA A 142 12.27 -5.73 10.79
N MET A 143 13.41 -5.06 10.75
CA MET A 143 14.05 -4.63 9.52
C MET A 143 15.36 -5.40 9.39
N ALA A 144 15.52 -6.15 8.30
CA ALA A 144 16.84 -6.68 7.98
C ALA A 144 17.81 -5.53 7.65
N PRO A 145 19.11 -5.67 7.97
CA PRO A 145 20.12 -4.74 7.49
C PRO A 145 20.04 -4.65 5.96
N ALA A 146 19.91 -3.44 5.43
CA ALA A 146 19.80 -3.22 4.00
C ALA A 146 20.73 -2.09 3.56
N ASN A 147 21.31 -2.25 2.37
CA ASN A 147 21.88 -1.10 1.67
C ASN A 147 20.72 -0.19 1.23
N PRO A 148 20.85 1.14 1.35
CA PRO A 148 19.84 2.06 0.82
C PRO A 148 19.69 1.80 -0.67
N ALA A 149 18.50 1.38 -1.09
CA ALA A 149 18.30 1.02 -2.48
C ALA A 149 18.24 2.26 -3.38
N GLY A 150 18.88 2.15 -4.54
CA GLY A 150 18.74 3.14 -5.59
C GLY A 150 17.33 3.11 -6.19
N ARG A 151 16.68 4.27 -6.27
CA ARG A 151 15.36 4.44 -6.92
C ARG A 151 15.36 4.07 -8.43
N GLY A 152 16.53 3.90 -9.03
CA GLY A 152 16.73 3.58 -10.45
C GLY A 152 16.12 2.26 -10.91
N ASP A 153 15.67 1.41 -9.98
CA ASP A 153 15.21 0.06 -10.28
C ASP A 153 13.68 -0.10 -10.39
N THR A 154 12.91 0.96 -10.12
CA THR A 154 11.44 0.92 -10.02
C THR A 154 10.78 0.24 -11.23
N ALA A 155 11.13 0.64 -12.46
CA ALA A 155 10.52 0.07 -13.66
C ALA A 155 10.84 -1.43 -13.86
N ARG A 156 12.04 -1.87 -13.45
CA ARG A 156 12.44 -3.28 -13.52
C ARG A 156 11.67 -4.08 -12.48
N ASN A 157 11.65 -3.60 -11.24
CA ASN A 157 10.98 -4.26 -10.12
C ASN A 157 9.47 -4.30 -10.34
N ARG A 158 8.86 -3.26 -10.94
CA ARG A 158 7.45 -3.26 -11.35
C ARG A 158 7.14 -4.41 -12.28
N ARG A 159 7.87 -4.53 -13.39
CA ARG A 159 7.67 -5.63 -14.35
C ARG A 159 7.86 -7.00 -13.71
N ALA A 160 8.77 -7.14 -12.77
CA ALA A 160 8.97 -8.38 -12.04
C ALA A 160 7.79 -8.69 -11.10
N PHE A 161 7.36 -7.69 -10.32
CA PHE A 161 6.28 -7.84 -9.35
C PHE A 161 4.93 -8.09 -10.01
N GLU A 162 4.59 -7.38 -11.09
CA GLU A 162 3.35 -7.62 -11.85
C GLU A 162 3.27 -9.05 -12.39
N ARG A 163 4.39 -9.61 -12.87
CA ARG A 163 4.46 -11.02 -13.29
C ARG A 163 4.35 -11.99 -12.11
N PHE A 164 4.97 -11.66 -10.98
CA PHE A 164 4.85 -12.43 -9.75
C PHE A 164 3.38 -12.48 -9.30
N ILE A 165 2.68 -11.34 -9.29
CA ILE A 165 1.26 -11.23 -8.92
C ILE A 165 0.36 -11.99 -9.91
N ASP A 166 0.57 -11.86 -11.22
CA ASP A 166 -0.18 -12.61 -12.23
C ASP A 166 -0.03 -14.13 -12.05
N LEU A 167 1.20 -14.62 -11.85
CA LEU A 167 1.42 -16.04 -11.59
C LEU A 167 0.73 -16.50 -10.31
N LEU A 168 0.87 -15.73 -9.23
CA LEU A 168 0.36 -16.12 -7.91
C LEU A 168 -1.16 -16.02 -7.82
N PHE A 169 -1.75 -14.88 -8.17
CA PHE A 169 -3.17 -14.59 -7.94
C PHE A 169 -4.04 -14.98 -9.13
N THR A 170 -3.60 -14.74 -10.36
CA THR A 170 -4.41 -15.01 -11.56
C THR A 170 -4.26 -16.46 -12.02
N LYS A 171 -3.03 -16.97 -12.08
CA LYS A 171 -2.75 -18.33 -12.58
C LYS A 171 -2.73 -19.40 -11.49
N GLY A 172 -2.59 -19.00 -10.22
CA GLY A 172 -2.47 -19.93 -9.10
C GLY A 172 -1.18 -20.76 -9.12
N ASP A 173 -0.18 -20.37 -9.91
CA ASP A 173 1.08 -21.07 -10.09
C ASP A 173 2.10 -20.60 -9.04
N VAL A 174 1.89 -21.06 -7.80
CA VAL A 174 2.70 -20.68 -6.63
C VAL A 174 4.17 -21.06 -6.83
N ASP A 175 4.44 -22.27 -7.33
CA ASP A 175 5.81 -22.77 -7.51
C ASP A 175 6.58 -21.91 -8.50
N ARG A 176 5.96 -21.57 -9.64
CA ARG A 176 6.61 -20.72 -10.64
C ARG A 176 6.78 -19.29 -10.16
N ALA A 177 5.78 -18.71 -9.48
CA ALA A 177 5.89 -17.37 -8.91
C ALA A 177 7.11 -17.28 -7.98
N TYR A 178 7.23 -18.21 -7.02
CA TYR A 178 8.30 -18.16 -6.03
C TYR A 178 9.67 -18.56 -6.61
N SER A 179 9.75 -19.60 -7.45
CA SER A 179 11.03 -20.01 -8.05
C SER A 179 11.63 -18.95 -8.97
N GLN A 180 10.80 -18.20 -9.71
CA GLN A 180 11.26 -17.18 -10.65
C GLN A 180 11.59 -15.84 -10.00
N PHE A 181 10.85 -15.43 -8.96
CA PHE A 181 10.93 -14.05 -8.45
C PHE A 181 11.45 -13.95 -7.02
N VAL A 182 11.45 -15.03 -6.24
CA VAL A 182 11.79 -15.00 -4.80
C VAL A 182 13.13 -15.69 -4.54
N ALA A 183 13.98 -15.07 -3.72
CA ALA A 183 15.25 -15.62 -3.31
C ALA A 183 15.05 -16.82 -2.35
N PRO A 184 15.90 -17.86 -2.40
CA PRO A 184 15.75 -19.04 -1.52
C PRO A 184 15.77 -18.68 -0.04
N ASP A 185 16.61 -17.71 0.33
CA ASP A 185 16.86 -17.18 1.67
C ASP A 185 15.93 -16.01 2.05
N LEU A 186 14.72 -15.97 1.48
CA LEU A 186 13.68 -14.99 1.83
C LEU A 186 13.58 -14.79 3.36
N ILE A 187 13.78 -13.56 3.79
CA ILE A 187 13.52 -13.14 5.16
C ILE A 187 12.00 -12.95 5.32
N GLN A 188 11.40 -13.74 6.21
CA GLN A 188 9.96 -13.75 6.41
C GLN A 188 9.60 -13.14 7.78
N HIS A 189 8.82 -12.07 7.78
CA HIS A 189 8.37 -11.44 9.04
C HIS A 189 7.00 -11.93 9.49
N ASN A 190 6.24 -12.58 8.60
CA ASN A 190 5.02 -13.28 8.97
C ASN A 190 5.36 -14.53 9.79
N SER A 191 5.18 -14.47 11.11
CA SER A 191 5.45 -15.62 11.99
C SER A 191 4.56 -16.83 11.72
N ARG A 192 3.46 -16.68 10.96
CA ARG A 192 2.59 -17.78 10.52
C ARG A 192 3.11 -18.48 9.27
N MET A 193 4.03 -17.84 8.54
CA MET A 193 4.71 -18.44 7.39
C MET A 193 6.09 -18.94 7.83
N GLY A 194 6.51 -20.11 7.33
CA GLY A 194 7.87 -20.59 7.58
C GLY A 194 8.92 -19.65 6.97
N GLN A 195 10.12 -19.62 7.57
CA GLN A 195 11.25 -18.87 7.01
C GLN A 195 11.67 -19.40 5.64
N GLY A 196 12.29 -18.54 4.84
CA GLY A 196 12.77 -18.87 3.51
C GLY A 196 11.65 -19.05 2.48
N ARG A 197 12.05 -19.25 1.23
CA ARG A 197 11.12 -19.40 0.11
C ARG A 197 10.20 -20.60 0.28
N ASP A 198 10.75 -21.73 0.69
CA ASP A 198 10.02 -22.99 0.74
C ASP A 198 8.97 -22.98 1.85
N GLY A 199 9.26 -22.31 2.97
CA GLY A 199 8.30 -22.06 4.06
C GLY A 199 7.11 -21.22 3.60
N ALA A 200 7.36 -20.16 2.83
CA ALA A 200 6.31 -19.34 2.24
C ALA A 200 5.45 -20.12 1.23
N VAL A 201 6.09 -20.89 0.33
CA VAL A 201 5.38 -21.73 -0.67
C VAL A 201 4.47 -22.75 0.01
N ALA A 202 4.96 -23.44 1.04
CA ALA A 202 4.18 -24.42 1.78
C ALA A 202 2.95 -23.78 2.46
N ALA A 203 3.12 -22.64 3.13
CA ALA A 203 2.03 -21.92 3.77
C ALA A 203 0.96 -21.46 2.76
N ILE A 204 1.36 -20.86 1.64
CA ILE A 204 0.44 -20.35 0.62
C ILE A 204 -0.32 -21.48 -0.06
N LYS A 205 0.33 -22.61 -0.35
CA LYS A 205 -0.35 -23.80 -0.89
C LYS A 205 -1.37 -24.35 0.11
N GLY A 206 -1.05 -24.35 1.40
CA GLY A 206 -1.98 -24.74 2.46
C GLY A 206 -3.22 -23.83 2.52
N LEU A 207 -3.05 -22.52 2.39
CA LEU A 207 -4.19 -21.58 2.35
C LEU A 207 -5.05 -21.79 1.10
N ARG A 208 -4.42 -22.01 -0.06
CA ARG A 208 -5.11 -22.19 -1.35
C ARG A 208 -5.80 -23.53 -1.50
N SER A 209 -5.42 -24.56 -0.74
CA SER A 209 -6.09 -25.86 -0.77
C SER A 209 -7.40 -25.88 0.02
N ALA A 210 -7.69 -24.83 0.80
CA ALA A 210 -8.95 -24.70 1.51
C ALA A 210 -10.13 -24.63 0.52
N PRO A 211 -11.17 -25.48 0.67
CA PRO A 211 -12.31 -25.49 -0.23
C PRO A 211 -13.03 -24.14 -0.30
N GLY A 212 -13.16 -23.58 -1.51
CA GLY A 212 -13.81 -22.29 -1.73
C GLY A 212 -12.95 -21.07 -1.37
N ALA A 213 -11.64 -21.25 -1.15
CA ALA A 213 -10.74 -20.14 -0.93
C ALA A 213 -10.64 -19.25 -2.18
N THR A 214 -10.63 -17.93 -1.96
CA THR A 214 -10.51 -16.92 -3.02
C THR A 214 -9.60 -15.78 -2.58
N PHE A 215 -8.84 -15.23 -3.53
CA PHE A 215 -7.90 -14.16 -3.28
C PHE A 215 -8.03 -13.10 -4.38
N ALA A 216 -8.58 -11.93 -4.05
CA ALA A 216 -8.92 -10.89 -5.01
C ALA A 216 -8.06 -9.64 -4.79
N VAL A 217 -7.11 -9.41 -5.68
CA VAL A 217 -6.23 -8.23 -5.67
C VAL A 217 -7.03 -6.97 -5.91
N GLN A 218 -6.82 -5.96 -5.05
CA GLN A 218 -7.44 -4.64 -5.15
C GLN A 218 -6.50 -3.61 -5.75
N ARG A 219 -5.22 -3.65 -5.36
CA ARG A 219 -4.20 -2.68 -5.80
C ARG A 219 -2.79 -3.21 -5.58
N ILE A 220 -1.88 -2.70 -6.40
CA ILE A 220 -0.45 -2.99 -6.39
C ILE A 220 0.31 -1.66 -6.39
N LEU A 221 1.33 -1.54 -5.57
CA LEU A 221 2.25 -0.40 -5.55
C LEU A 221 3.67 -0.89 -5.76
N VAL A 222 4.48 -0.16 -6.52
CA VAL A 222 5.92 -0.41 -6.64
C VAL A 222 6.69 0.91 -6.63
N ASP A 223 7.60 1.05 -5.67
CA ASP A 223 8.43 2.25 -5.49
C ASP A 223 9.87 1.83 -5.16
N GLY A 224 10.80 2.08 -6.09
CA GLY A 224 12.20 1.70 -5.93
C GLY A 224 12.36 0.19 -5.76
N ASN A 225 12.86 -0.23 -4.60
CA ASN A 225 13.03 -1.62 -4.22
C ASN A 225 11.89 -2.18 -3.37
N LEU A 226 10.83 -1.42 -3.12
CA LEU A 226 9.68 -1.90 -2.38
C LEU A 226 8.51 -2.13 -3.33
N ALA A 227 7.74 -3.18 -3.06
CA ALA A 227 6.46 -3.42 -3.68
C ALA A 227 5.44 -3.81 -2.62
N ALA A 228 4.16 -3.53 -2.88
CA ALA A 228 3.08 -3.92 -2.01
C ALA A 228 1.87 -4.39 -2.80
N VAL A 229 1.07 -5.27 -2.21
CA VAL A 229 -0.23 -5.69 -2.74
C VAL A 229 -1.25 -5.67 -1.62
N HIS A 230 -2.43 -5.13 -1.93
CA HIS A 230 -3.60 -5.20 -1.06
C HIS A 230 -4.65 -6.06 -1.73
N TYR A 231 -5.17 -7.06 -1.01
CA TYR A 231 -6.15 -8.00 -1.53
C TYR A 231 -7.14 -8.46 -0.46
N ARG A 232 -8.30 -8.94 -0.93
CA ARG A 232 -9.27 -9.67 -0.10
C ARG A 232 -8.96 -11.16 -0.16
N GLY A 233 -8.70 -11.79 0.98
CA GLY A 233 -8.60 -13.24 1.10
C GLY A 233 -9.86 -13.82 1.75
N LYS A 234 -10.40 -14.92 1.23
CA LYS A 234 -11.42 -15.75 1.87
C LYS A 234 -10.91 -17.19 1.91
N LEU A 235 -11.09 -17.89 3.02
CA LEU A 235 -10.70 -19.30 3.16
C LEU A 235 -11.86 -20.28 2.95
N SER A 236 -13.08 -19.78 2.78
CA SER A 236 -14.23 -20.55 2.33
C SER A 236 -15.26 -19.63 1.66
N ALA A 237 -16.31 -20.22 1.07
CA ALA A 237 -17.42 -19.46 0.48
C ALA A 237 -18.16 -18.59 1.51
N GLU A 238 -18.34 -19.09 2.74
CA GLU A 238 -19.07 -18.43 3.84
C GLU A 238 -18.20 -17.45 4.65
N ASP A 239 -16.89 -17.50 4.48
CA ASP A 239 -15.96 -16.59 5.15
C ASP A 239 -16.25 -15.14 4.74
N ARG A 240 -16.32 -14.20 5.70
CA ARG A 240 -16.39 -12.76 5.36
C ARG A 240 -15.10 -12.30 4.67
N GLY A 241 -14.01 -13.01 4.93
CA GLY A 241 -12.68 -12.75 4.43
C GLY A 241 -11.92 -11.76 5.30
N ALA A 242 -10.74 -11.44 4.82
CA ALA A 242 -9.79 -10.53 5.44
C ALA A 242 -9.21 -9.57 4.42
N ALA A 243 -8.90 -8.36 4.87
CA ALA A 243 -8.01 -7.46 4.17
C ALA A 243 -6.57 -7.80 4.52
N VAL A 244 -5.76 -7.98 3.49
CA VAL A 244 -4.35 -8.34 3.62
C VAL A 244 -3.52 -7.37 2.81
N MET A 245 -2.53 -6.77 3.46
CA MET A 245 -1.50 -5.97 2.80
C MET A 245 -0.16 -6.66 2.97
N GLU A 246 0.46 -7.04 1.87
CA GLU A 246 1.80 -7.62 1.84
C GLU A 246 2.78 -6.60 1.27
N ILE A 247 3.97 -6.52 1.86
CA ILE A 247 5.07 -5.64 1.45
C ILE A 247 6.30 -6.50 1.19
N PHE A 248 6.99 -6.21 0.09
CA PHE A 248 8.15 -6.97 -0.38
C PHE A 248 9.32 -6.03 -0.63
N ARG A 249 10.52 -6.46 -0.22
CA ARG A 249 11.77 -5.82 -0.62
C ARG A 249 12.45 -6.60 -1.73
N PHE A 250 12.96 -5.86 -2.70
CA PHE A 250 13.77 -6.35 -3.80
C PHE A 250 15.25 -6.12 -3.56
N GLU A 251 16.05 -7.06 -4.05
CA GLU A 251 17.49 -6.95 -4.22
C GLU A 251 17.90 -7.71 -5.48
N ASN A 252 18.68 -7.07 -6.35
CA ASN A 252 19.12 -7.65 -7.63
C ASN A 252 17.97 -8.23 -8.48
N GLY A 253 16.77 -7.62 -8.42
CA GLY A 253 15.59 -8.04 -9.16
C GLY A 253 14.85 -9.27 -8.60
N ARG A 254 15.24 -9.74 -7.41
CA ARG A 254 14.55 -10.80 -6.65
C ARG A 254 13.91 -10.22 -5.40
N ILE A 255 12.78 -10.79 -4.98
CA ILE A 255 12.18 -10.56 -3.66
C ILE A 255 13.04 -11.28 -2.62
N VAL A 256 13.51 -10.55 -1.62
CA VAL A 256 14.42 -11.05 -0.57
C VAL A 256 13.87 -10.88 0.84
N GLU A 257 12.82 -10.07 1.03
CA GLU A 257 12.20 -9.86 2.33
C GLU A 257 10.70 -9.60 2.17
N HIS A 258 9.91 -10.07 3.14
CA HIS A 258 8.45 -9.99 3.12
C HIS A 258 7.88 -9.67 4.50
N TRP A 259 6.93 -8.73 4.52
CA TRP A 259 6.08 -8.38 5.65
C TRP A 259 4.62 -8.48 5.24
N ASP A 260 3.74 -8.82 6.17
CA ASP A 260 2.30 -8.75 5.97
C ASP A 260 1.57 -8.16 7.17
N MET A 261 0.42 -7.56 6.87
CA MET A 261 -0.60 -7.28 7.84
C MET A 261 -1.90 -7.93 7.38
N PHE A 262 -2.60 -8.52 8.34
CA PHE A 262 -3.86 -9.21 8.15
C PHE A 262 -4.90 -8.67 9.12
N GLN A 263 -6.08 -8.35 8.60
CA GLN A 263 -7.24 -7.97 9.41
C GLN A 263 -8.51 -8.64 8.87
N ALA A 264 -9.20 -9.37 9.73
CA ALA A 264 -10.50 -9.94 9.39
C ALA A 264 -11.52 -8.82 9.11
N VAL A 265 -12.36 -8.99 8.09
CA VAL A 265 -13.44 -8.05 7.78
C VAL A 265 -14.46 -8.09 8.93
N PRO A 266 -14.61 -7.01 9.71
CA PRO A 266 -15.45 -7.01 10.91
C PRO A 266 -16.92 -7.13 10.53
N GLU A 267 -17.77 -7.61 11.45
CA GLU A 267 -19.22 -7.72 11.24
C GLU A 267 -19.88 -6.38 10.91
N THR A 268 -19.44 -5.32 11.59
CA THR A 268 -19.92 -3.96 11.47
C THR A 268 -18.77 -2.99 11.18
N SER A 269 -19.10 -1.86 10.57
CA SER A 269 -18.19 -0.76 10.28
C SER A 269 -18.78 0.56 10.78
N ARG A 270 -17.92 1.50 11.15
CA ARG A 270 -18.32 2.87 11.54
C ARG A 270 -18.51 3.80 10.34
N ASN A 271 -18.25 3.32 9.13
CA ASN A 271 -18.53 3.96 7.87
C ASN A 271 -19.19 2.97 6.90
N ALA A 272 -19.66 3.46 5.75
CA ALA A 272 -20.36 2.65 4.75
C ALA A 272 -19.42 2.00 3.72
N HIS A 273 -18.13 2.33 3.74
CA HIS A 273 -17.17 1.95 2.70
C HIS A 273 -16.53 0.60 3.05
N PRO A 274 -16.35 -0.31 2.07
CA PRO A 274 -15.72 -1.59 2.32
C PRO A 274 -14.23 -1.42 2.61
N MET A 275 -13.56 -2.37 3.27
CA MET A 275 -12.10 -2.31 3.45
C MET A 275 -11.28 -2.41 2.15
N PHE A 276 -11.92 -2.46 0.98
CA PHE A 276 -11.33 -2.79 -0.31
C PHE A 276 -11.48 -1.67 -1.30
#